data_AF-A0A0R2XGN1-F1
#
_entry.id   AF-A0A0R2XGN1-F1
#
_cell.length_a   1.000
_cell.length_b   1.000
_cell.length_c   1.000
_cell.angle_alpha   90.00
_cell.angle_beta   90.00
_cell.angle_gamma   90.00
#
_symmetry.space_group_name_H-M   'P 1'
#
loop_
_entity.id
_entity.type
_entity.pdbx_description
1 polymer ?
#
loop_
_entity_poly.entity_id
_entity_poly.type
_entity_poly.pdbx_seq_one_letter_code
_entity_poly.pdbx_strand_id
1 'polypeptide(L)'
;MKYVKLFFVIGLLVYSACLLTLDFQQGRYAVRGYFSDIVSDKNFTLSYKALFGINTSISVLLLGGCALLYLVCIGASSSKPTGSMSSGSKSSLFLWSQVVFFLYIAADERLRIHEWLGGFFKVEDAFILLALGVLETFFIVYLGDVIRQPWQTKIYLLIACLFFGLMVFVDAFIHSDIFGRLAVEDLSKLWAVVFLFAYAWCSTMERLSVSESEALRRN
;
A
#
# COMPACT_ATOMS: atom_id res chain seq x y z
N MET A 1 8.03 -4.10 -21.70
CA MET A 1 7.67 -3.56 -20.37
C MET A 1 7.38 -2.05 -20.33
N LYS A 2 8.11 -1.18 -21.05
CA LYS A 2 7.85 0.29 -21.04
C LYS A 2 6.39 0.65 -21.37
N TYR A 3 5.84 0.05 -22.42
CA TYR A 3 4.46 0.30 -22.85
C TYR A 3 3.40 -0.20 -21.86
N VAL A 4 3.66 -1.31 -21.15
CA VAL A 4 2.73 -1.85 -20.14
C VAL A 4 2.65 -0.92 -18.93
N LYS A 5 3.80 -0.39 -18.46
CA LYS A 5 3.85 0.61 -17.39
C LYS A 5 3.10 1.88 -17.78
N LEU A 6 3.35 2.38 -18.99
CA LEU A 6 2.68 3.58 -19.51
C LEU A 6 1.16 3.37 -19.62
N PHE A 7 0.73 2.24 -20.20
CA PHE A 7 -0.69 1.91 -20.34
C PHE A 7 -1.38 1.78 -18.97
N PHE A 8 -0.73 1.14 -18.00
CA PHE A 8 -1.26 1.05 -16.64
C PHE A 8 -1.45 2.42 -15.99
N VAL A 9 -0.45 3.30 -16.07
CA VAL A 9 -0.53 4.65 -15.48
C VAL A 9 -1.57 5.52 -16.18
N ILE A 10 -1.60 5.51 -17.52
CA ILE A 10 -2.62 6.25 -18.29
C ILE A 10 -4.01 5.70 -17.99
N GLY A 11 -4.17 4.37 -17.96
CA GLY A 11 -5.43 3.74 -17.60
C GLY A 11 -5.92 4.16 -16.21
N LEU A 12 -5.01 4.20 -15.22
CA LEU A 12 -5.33 4.64 -13.87
C LEU A 12 -5.68 6.13 -13.80
N LEU A 13 -5.04 6.98 -14.61
CA LEU A 13 -5.37 8.40 -14.71
C LEU A 13 -6.75 8.61 -15.33
N VAL A 14 -7.05 7.92 -16.44
CA VAL A 14 -8.37 7.98 -17.08
C VAL A 14 -9.44 7.49 -16.10
N TYR A 15 -9.19 6.38 -15.42
CA TYR A 15 -10.05 5.84 -14.39
C TYR A 15 -10.31 6.84 -13.25
N SER A 16 -9.25 7.47 -12.73
CA SER A 16 -9.34 8.49 -11.68
C SER A 16 -10.17 9.70 -12.14
N ALA A 17 -9.95 10.17 -13.37
CA ALA A 17 -10.68 11.31 -13.94
C ALA A 17 -12.16 10.98 -14.16
N CYS A 18 -12.48 9.77 -14.63
CA CYS A 18 -13.85 9.29 -14.78
C CYS A 18 -14.57 9.25 -13.43
N LEU A 19 -13.92 8.71 -12.38
CA LEU A 19 -14.53 8.63 -11.06
C LEU A 19 -14.73 10.00 -10.41
N LEU A 20 -13.77 10.92 -10.53
CA LEU A 20 -13.95 12.31 -10.08
C LEU A 20 -15.11 12.99 -10.81
N THR A 21 -15.22 12.77 -12.13
CA THR A 21 -16.31 13.35 -12.93
C THR A 21 -17.67 12.77 -12.54
N LEU A 22 -17.75 11.46 -12.30
CA LEU A 22 -18.98 10.79 -11.86
C LEU A 22 -19.39 11.25 -10.46
N ASP A 23 -18.43 11.37 -9.53
CA ASP A 23 -18.72 11.94 -8.21
C ASP A 23 -19.21 13.38 -8.37
N PHE A 24 -18.61 14.13 -9.30
CA PHE A 24 -18.99 15.51 -9.56
C PHE A 24 -20.40 15.68 -10.17
N GLN A 25 -20.87 14.71 -10.94
CA GLN A 25 -22.14 14.79 -11.64
C GLN A 25 -23.30 14.15 -10.88
N GLN A 26 -23.05 13.02 -10.22
CA GLN A 26 -24.08 12.16 -9.64
C GLN A 26 -23.99 12.08 -8.11
N GLY A 27 -22.93 12.65 -7.54
CA GLY A 27 -22.66 12.63 -6.12
C GLY A 27 -22.20 11.26 -5.60
N ARG A 28 -21.89 11.25 -4.31
CA ARG A 28 -21.14 10.17 -3.67
C ARG A 28 -21.81 8.80 -3.71
N TYR A 29 -23.13 8.74 -3.75
CA TYR A 29 -23.87 7.48 -3.77
C TYR A 29 -23.65 6.69 -5.08
N ALA A 30 -23.46 7.39 -6.21
CA ALA A 30 -23.25 6.75 -7.50
C ALA A 30 -21.86 6.12 -7.64
N VAL A 31 -20.85 6.71 -7.00
CA VAL A 31 -19.46 6.30 -7.10
C VAL A 31 -18.99 5.37 -5.98
N ARG A 32 -19.74 5.32 -4.87
CA ARG A 32 -19.39 4.54 -3.67
C ARG A 32 -19.05 3.08 -3.96
N GLY A 33 -19.86 2.42 -4.81
CA GLY A 33 -19.63 1.03 -5.19
C GLY A 33 -18.38 0.78 -6.05
N TYR A 34 -17.80 1.83 -6.64
CA TYR A 34 -16.52 1.74 -7.38
C TYR A 34 -15.31 1.98 -6.46
N PHE A 35 -15.49 2.87 -5.49
CA PHE A 35 -14.43 3.30 -4.58
C PHE A 35 -14.21 2.33 -3.42
N SER A 36 -15.26 1.94 -2.70
CA SER A 36 -15.05 1.26 -1.43
C SER A 36 -16.28 0.44 -1.04
N ASP A 37 -16.04 -0.69 -0.37
CA ASP A 37 -17.09 -1.57 0.14
C ASP A 37 -17.91 -0.92 1.29
N ILE A 38 -17.68 0.36 1.64
CA ILE A 38 -18.28 1.05 2.80
C ILE A 38 -19.79 1.17 2.65
N VAL A 39 -20.53 0.23 3.22
CA VAL A 39 -21.97 0.39 3.51
C VAL A 39 -22.08 1.17 4.82
N SER A 40 -22.64 2.39 4.77
CA SER A 40 -22.97 3.20 5.96
C SER A 40 -24.28 2.72 6.59
N ASP A 41 -24.39 1.43 6.91
CA ASP A 41 -25.49 0.96 7.74
C ASP A 41 -24.96 0.75 9.15
N LYS A 42 -25.38 1.64 10.06
CA LYS A 42 -25.07 1.65 11.50
C LYS A 42 -25.56 0.42 12.25
N ASN A 43 -26.14 -0.57 11.57
CA ASN A 43 -26.63 -1.80 12.15
C ASN A 43 -25.88 -2.96 11.51
N PHE A 44 -24.83 -3.42 12.21
CA PHE A 44 -24.04 -4.57 11.84
C PHE A 44 -24.92 -5.76 11.42
N THR A 45 -24.83 -6.15 10.15
CA THR A 45 -24.81 -7.56 9.78
C THR A 45 -23.84 -7.67 8.62
N LEU A 46 -22.68 -8.29 8.86
CA LEU A 46 -21.78 -8.74 7.79
C LEU A 46 -22.59 -9.65 6.87
N SER A 47 -23.14 -9.07 5.81
CA SER A 47 -24.04 -9.77 4.90
C SER A 47 -23.67 -9.42 3.47
N TYR A 48 -22.61 -10.08 2.99
CA TYR A 48 -22.41 -10.59 1.61
C TYR A 48 -22.50 -9.62 0.43
N LYS A 49 -22.77 -8.32 0.64
CA LYS A 49 -22.74 -7.27 -0.39
C LYS A 49 -21.43 -6.48 -0.40
N ALA A 50 -20.51 -6.77 0.51
CA ALA A 50 -19.18 -6.17 0.64
C ALA A 50 -18.12 -6.93 -0.18
N LEU A 51 -18.46 -7.32 -1.40
CA LEU A 51 -17.54 -8.00 -2.30
C LEU A 51 -17.46 -7.20 -3.60
N PHE A 52 -16.41 -6.37 -3.66
CA PHE A 52 -15.72 -5.87 -4.85
C PHE A 52 -15.98 -4.41 -5.27
N GLY A 53 -15.76 -3.47 -4.35
CA GLY A 53 -15.24 -2.15 -4.72
C GLY A 53 -13.98 -2.30 -5.59
N ILE A 54 -13.93 -1.61 -6.73
CA ILE A 54 -12.84 -1.77 -7.71
C ILE A 54 -11.52 -1.27 -7.10
N ASN A 55 -11.49 -0.11 -6.45
CA ASN A 55 -10.26 0.40 -5.83
C ASN A 55 -9.77 -0.52 -4.70
N THR A 56 -10.67 -1.01 -3.84
CA THR A 56 -10.33 -1.97 -2.79
C THR A 56 -9.72 -3.23 -3.41
N SER A 57 -10.29 -3.73 -4.50
CA SER A 57 -9.80 -4.94 -5.18
C SER A 57 -8.42 -4.75 -5.81
N ILE A 58 -8.21 -3.62 -6.49
CA ILE A 58 -6.91 -3.27 -7.07
C ILE A 58 -5.88 -3.10 -5.95
N SER A 59 -6.23 -2.38 -4.87
CA SER A 59 -5.34 -2.13 -3.75
C SER A 59 -4.91 -3.42 -3.06
N VAL A 60 -5.86 -4.31 -2.75
CA VAL A 60 -5.58 -5.63 -2.15
C VAL A 60 -4.68 -6.48 -3.05
N LEU A 61 -4.91 -6.49 -4.35
CA LEU A 61 -4.08 -7.22 -5.30
C LEU A 61 -2.64 -6.67 -5.33
N LEU A 62 -2.48 -5.35 -5.35
CA LEU A 62 -1.17 -4.70 -5.36
C LEU A 62 -0.42 -4.91 -4.04
N LEU A 63 -1.10 -4.79 -2.89
CA LEU A 63 -0.53 -5.04 -1.57
C LEU A 63 -0.12 -6.51 -1.40
N GLY A 64 -0.97 -7.46 -1.83
CA GLY A 64 -0.62 -8.87 -1.90
C GLY A 64 0.57 -9.13 -2.84
N GLY A 65 0.65 -8.40 -3.94
CA GLY A 65 1.80 -8.38 -4.85
C GLY A 65 3.08 -7.91 -4.15
N CYS A 66 3.04 -6.85 -3.34
CA CYS A 66 4.17 -6.41 -2.52
C CYS A 66 4.65 -7.53 -1.59
N ALA A 67 3.73 -8.16 -0.85
CA ALA A 67 4.06 -9.26 0.05
C ALA A 67 4.72 -10.43 -0.70
N LEU A 68 4.21 -10.78 -1.88
CA LEU A 68 4.78 -11.83 -2.72
C LEU A 68 6.21 -11.49 -3.17
N LEU A 69 6.48 -10.25 -3.57
CA LEU A 69 7.82 -9.80 -3.97
C LEU A 69 8.84 -9.95 -2.84
N TYR A 70 8.45 -9.61 -1.61
CA TYR A 70 9.31 -9.80 -0.45
C TYR A 70 9.47 -11.28 -0.05
N LEU A 71 8.43 -12.11 -0.21
CA LEU A 71 8.55 -13.57 -0.05
C LEU A 71 9.54 -14.18 -1.05
N VAL A 72 9.54 -13.71 -2.30
CA VAL A 72 10.54 -14.12 -3.31
C VAL A 72 11.95 -13.75 -2.86
N CYS A 73 12.16 -12.55 -2.30
CA CYS A 73 13.46 -12.18 -1.72
C CYS A 73 13.90 -13.10 -0.58
N ILE A 74 12.97 -13.52 0.29
CA ILE A 74 13.24 -14.46 1.39
C ILE A 74 13.66 -15.82 0.82
N GLY A 75 12.88 -16.37 -0.12
CA GLY A 75 13.17 -17.65 -0.77
C GLY A 75 14.53 -17.65 -1.49
N ALA A 76 14.85 -16.56 -2.19
CA ALA A 76 16.14 -16.38 -2.84
C ALA A 76 17.32 -16.19 -1.88
N SER A 77 17.07 -15.76 -0.63
CA SER A 77 18.11 -15.57 0.39
C SER A 77 18.40 -16.85 1.19
N SER A 78 17.42 -17.73 1.35
CA SER A 78 17.51 -18.98 2.13
C SER A 78 18.45 -20.04 1.52
N SER A 79 18.81 -19.89 0.24
CA SER A 79 19.73 -20.77 -0.48
C SER A 79 21.23 -20.48 -0.26
N LYS A 80 21.58 -19.49 0.60
CA LYS A 80 22.99 -19.11 0.85
C LYS A 80 23.54 -19.69 2.17
N PRO A 81 24.77 -20.24 2.19
CA PRO A 81 25.40 -20.74 3.42
C PRO A 81 25.72 -19.59 4.39
N THR A 82 25.34 -19.80 5.64
CA THR A 82 25.55 -18.99 6.83
C THR A 82 27.02 -18.66 7.08
N GLY A 83 27.44 -17.42 6.76
CA GLY A 83 28.79 -16.92 7.06
C GLY A 83 28.86 -15.50 7.65
N SER A 84 27.73 -14.78 7.79
CA SER A 84 27.71 -13.42 8.36
C SER A 84 26.46 -13.20 9.21
N MET A 85 26.53 -13.56 10.49
CA MET A 85 25.40 -13.63 11.43
C MET A 85 24.79 -12.26 11.81
N SER A 86 25.50 -11.13 11.67
CA SER A 86 24.98 -9.83 12.14
C SER A 86 24.22 -9.02 11.09
N SER A 87 24.55 -9.17 9.80
CA SER A 87 23.88 -8.48 8.68
C SER A 87 22.65 -9.25 8.17
N GLY A 88 22.70 -10.60 8.21
CA GLY A 88 21.62 -11.45 7.72
C GLY A 88 20.31 -11.35 8.53
N SER A 89 20.40 -11.23 9.85
CA SER A 89 19.23 -11.17 10.74
C SER A 89 18.40 -9.90 10.51
N LYS A 90 19.05 -8.73 10.41
CA LYS A 90 18.35 -7.45 10.14
C LYS A 90 17.65 -7.46 8.78
N SER A 91 18.31 -7.99 7.75
CA SER A 91 17.72 -8.10 6.40
C SER A 91 16.53 -9.06 6.39
N SER A 92 16.63 -10.21 7.06
CA SER A 92 15.53 -11.16 7.16
C SER A 92 14.33 -10.60 7.95
N LEU A 93 14.60 -9.93 9.08
CA LEU A 93 13.57 -9.26 9.88
C LEU A 93 12.86 -8.16 9.08
N PHE A 94 13.59 -7.37 8.31
CA PHE A 94 12.99 -6.39 7.39
C PHE A 94 12.06 -7.08 6.39
N LEU A 95 12.53 -8.11 5.67
CA LEU A 95 11.71 -8.76 4.65
C LEU A 95 10.43 -9.36 5.25
N TRP A 96 10.52 -10.02 6.41
CA TRP A 96 9.33 -10.52 7.10
C TRP A 96 8.43 -9.42 7.62
N SER A 97 8.97 -8.31 8.13
CA SER A 97 8.15 -7.18 8.56
C SER A 97 7.37 -6.59 7.39
N GLN A 98 7.97 -6.49 6.21
CA GLN A 98 7.28 -6.05 4.98
C GLN A 98 6.16 -7.01 4.58
N VAL A 99 6.40 -8.32 4.59
CA VAL A 99 5.38 -9.33 4.26
C VAL A 99 4.18 -9.20 5.20
N VAL A 100 4.43 -9.15 6.52
CA VAL A 100 3.39 -9.02 7.53
C VAL A 100 2.65 -7.70 7.37
N PHE A 101 3.36 -6.59 7.17
CA PHE A 101 2.76 -5.27 6.98
C PHE A 101 1.83 -5.23 5.76
N PHE A 102 2.31 -5.64 4.59
CA PHE A 102 1.50 -5.59 3.37
C PHE A 102 0.30 -6.54 3.41
N LEU A 103 0.43 -7.73 4.00
CA LEU A 103 -0.70 -8.63 4.20
C LEU A 103 -1.70 -8.07 5.21
N TYR A 104 -1.23 -7.45 6.29
CA TYR A 104 -2.08 -6.79 7.27
C TYR A 104 -2.88 -5.66 6.61
N ILE A 105 -2.24 -4.76 5.88
CA ILE A 105 -2.94 -3.66 5.19
C ILE A 105 -3.91 -4.20 4.14
N ALA A 106 -3.54 -5.25 3.39
CA ALA A 106 -4.45 -5.88 2.44
C ALA A 106 -5.69 -6.51 3.11
N ALA A 107 -5.52 -7.10 4.30
CA ALA A 107 -6.63 -7.60 5.08
C ALA A 107 -7.48 -6.46 5.63
N ASP A 108 -6.84 -5.40 6.13
CA ASP A 108 -7.47 -4.20 6.65
C ASP A 108 -8.34 -3.47 5.60
N GLU A 109 -7.90 -3.40 4.34
CA GLU A 109 -8.70 -2.87 3.22
C GLU A 109 -10.08 -3.52 3.10
N ARG A 110 -10.18 -4.82 3.43
CA ARG A 110 -11.42 -5.60 3.30
C ARG A 110 -12.19 -5.70 4.60
N LEU A 111 -11.46 -5.88 5.71
CA LEU A 111 -12.03 -6.20 7.00
C LEU A 111 -12.22 -4.97 7.90
N ARG A 112 -11.63 -3.83 7.53
CA ARG A 112 -11.70 -2.56 8.26
C ARG A 112 -11.30 -2.72 9.73
N ILE A 113 -10.15 -3.34 9.91
CA ILE A 113 -9.58 -3.59 11.22
C ILE A 113 -9.30 -2.25 11.91
N HIS A 114 -8.82 -1.25 11.17
CA HIS A 114 -8.57 0.09 11.70
C HIS A 114 -9.85 0.80 12.17
N GLU A 115 -10.99 0.70 11.48
CA GLU A 115 -12.27 1.26 11.95
C GLU A 115 -12.73 0.57 13.25
N TRP A 116 -12.58 -0.76 13.33
CA TRP A 116 -12.91 -1.51 14.54
C TRP A 116 -12.03 -1.10 15.73
N LEU A 117 -10.72 -0.94 15.49
CA LEU A 117 -9.78 -0.45 16.49
C LEU A 117 -10.09 1.01 16.89
N GLY A 118 -10.48 1.87 15.95
CA GLY A 118 -10.83 3.27 16.20
C GLY A 118 -12.04 3.40 17.09
N GLY A 119 -13.09 2.64 16.78
CA GLY A 119 -14.26 2.49 17.64
C GLY A 119 -13.93 1.96 19.04
N PHE A 120 -13.02 0.98 19.14
CA PHE A 120 -12.61 0.42 20.43
C PHE A 120 -11.82 1.41 21.30
N PHE A 121 -10.86 2.14 20.70
CA PHE A 121 -10.04 3.12 21.41
C PHE A 121 -10.66 4.51 21.53
N LYS A 122 -11.79 4.77 20.86
CA LYS A 122 -12.43 6.08 20.74
C LYS A 122 -11.49 7.13 20.14
N VAL A 123 -10.76 6.74 19.09
CA VAL A 123 -9.85 7.59 18.33
C VAL A 123 -10.26 7.55 16.86
N GLU A 124 -10.10 8.64 16.13
CA GLU A 124 -10.39 8.67 14.69
C GLU A 124 -9.58 7.63 13.93
N ASP A 125 -10.24 6.94 13.00
CA ASP A 125 -9.71 5.81 12.23
C ASP A 125 -8.43 6.20 11.45
N ALA A 126 -8.39 7.43 10.94
CA ALA A 126 -7.24 8.02 10.25
C ALA A 126 -5.96 8.03 11.11
N PHE A 127 -6.05 8.21 12.44
CA PHE A 127 -4.88 8.22 13.31
C PHE A 127 -4.29 6.83 13.53
N ILE A 128 -5.11 5.78 13.44
CA ILE A 128 -4.62 4.39 13.51
C ILE A 128 -3.80 4.07 12.27
N LEU A 129 -4.30 4.46 11.10
CA LEU A 129 -3.55 4.34 9.85
C LEU A 129 -2.26 5.16 9.91
N LEU A 130 -2.31 6.40 10.43
CA LEU A 130 -1.12 7.22 10.60
C LEU A 130 -0.07 6.57 11.51
N ALA A 131 -0.49 6.00 12.63
CA ALA A 131 0.41 5.27 13.54
C ALA A 131 1.07 4.06 12.86
N LEU A 132 0.31 3.31 12.07
CA LEU A 132 0.85 2.22 11.24
C LEU A 132 1.85 2.73 10.20
N GLY A 133 1.57 3.86 9.56
CA GLY A 133 2.48 4.52 8.61
C GLY A 133 3.79 4.97 9.26
N VAL A 134 3.74 5.49 10.49
CA VAL A 134 4.93 5.84 11.28
C VAL A 134 5.74 4.59 11.65
N LEU A 135 5.06 3.53 12.10
CA LEU A 135 5.70 2.25 12.41
C LEU A 135 6.39 1.64 11.18
N GLU A 136 5.74 1.71 10.02
CA GLU A 136 6.31 1.22 8.77
C GLU A 136 7.50 2.06 8.31
N THR A 137 7.41 3.39 8.47
CA THR A 137 8.54 4.29 8.20
C THR A 137 9.76 3.89 9.04
N PHE A 138 9.55 3.54 10.32
CA PHE A 138 10.62 3.02 11.17
C PHE A 138 11.23 1.74 10.59
N PHE A 139 10.43 0.76 10.15
CA PHE A 139 10.96 -0.47 9.54
C PHE A 139 11.74 -0.19 8.24
N ILE A 140 11.22 0.66 7.36
CA ILE A 140 11.87 1.02 6.10
C ILE A 140 13.18 1.77 6.32
N VAL A 141 13.22 2.74 7.23
CA VAL A 141 14.41 3.56 7.49
C VAL A 141 15.45 2.77 8.27
N TYR A 142 15.06 2.11 9.36
CA TYR A 142 15.98 1.49 10.30
C TYR A 142 16.41 0.08 9.87
N LEU A 143 15.47 -0.76 9.40
CA LEU A 143 15.76 -2.13 8.97
C LEU A 143 16.00 -2.24 7.46
N GLY A 144 15.33 -1.40 6.67
CA GLY A 144 15.40 -1.41 5.20
C GLY A 144 16.57 -0.64 4.58
N ASP A 145 17.31 0.14 5.39
CA ASP A 145 18.44 1.00 4.99
C ASP A 145 18.10 1.87 3.76
N VAL A 146 16.90 2.48 3.78
CA VAL A 146 16.36 3.27 2.66
C VAL A 146 17.30 4.36 2.18
N ILE A 147 18.16 4.88 3.07
CA ILE A 147 19.13 5.93 2.76
C ILE A 147 20.15 5.46 1.70
N ARG A 148 20.48 4.17 1.65
CA ARG A 148 21.41 3.61 0.66
C ARG A 148 20.75 3.20 -0.66
N GLN A 149 19.42 3.22 -0.72
CA GLN A 149 18.69 2.89 -1.95
C GLN A 149 18.88 3.97 -3.02
N PRO A 150 18.80 3.62 -4.31
CA PRO A 150 18.92 4.57 -5.40
C PRO A 150 17.77 5.59 -5.38
N TRP A 151 18.04 6.77 -5.95
CA TRP A 151 17.10 7.89 -5.97
C TRP A 151 15.74 7.54 -6.59
N GLN A 152 15.73 6.72 -7.64
CA GLN A 152 14.50 6.30 -8.32
C GLN A 152 13.54 5.55 -7.37
N THR A 153 14.08 4.65 -6.54
CA THR A 153 13.31 3.86 -5.58
C THR A 153 12.77 4.75 -4.47
N LYS A 154 13.59 5.70 -3.98
CA LYS A 154 13.17 6.71 -3.00
C LYS A 154 12.04 7.60 -3.50
N ILE A 155 12.04 8.00 -4.78
CA ILE A 155 10.98 8.82 -5.36
C ILE A 155 9.62 8.10 -5.25
N TYR A 156 9.55 6.80 -5.55
CA TYR A 156 8.28 6.08 -5.44
C TYR A 156 7.77 6.04 -4.01
N LEU A 157 8.66 5.82 -3.03
CA LEU A 157 8.29 5.88 -1.62
C LEU A 157 7.82 7.28 -1.20
N LEU A 158 8.52 8.33 -1.65
CA LEU A 158 8.14 9.72 -1.35
C LEU A 158 6.74 10.04 -1.90
N ILE A 159 6.47 9.67 -3.14
CA ILE A 159 5.16 9.90 -3.77
C ILE A 159 4.08 9.09 -3.03
N ALA A 160 4.36 7.84 -2.64
CA ALA A 160 3.45 7.06 -1.83
C ALA A 160 3.13 7.74 -0.48
N CYS A 161 4.14 8.26 0.22
CA CYS A 161 3.96 9.00 1.46
C CYS A 161 3.12 10.28 1.26
N LEU A 162 3.31 11.00 0.15
CA LEU A 162 2.52 12.20 -0.17
C LEU A 162 1.04 11.86 -0.34
N PHE A 163 0.73 10.82 -1.12
CA PHE A 163 -0.66 10.38 -1.32
C PHE A 163 -1.27 9.80 -0.05
N PHE A 164 -0.51 9.05 0.74
CA PHE A 164 -0.95 8.55 2.03
C PHE A 164 -1.26 9.70 3.00
N GLY A 165 -0.37 10.69 3.09
CA GLY A 165 -0.58 11.88 3.92
C GLY A 165 -1.79 12.70 3.46
N LEU A 166 -2.00 12.83 2.15
CA LEU A 166 -3.19 13.47 1.59
C LEU A 166 -4.47 12.73 1.98
N MET A 167 -4.47 11.39 1.88
CA MET A 167 -5.59 10.55 2.31
C MET A 167 -5.91 10.77 3.79
N VAL A 168 -4.90 10.66 4.68
CA VAL A 168 -5.09 10.88 6.13
C VAL A 168 -5.59 12.29 6.42
N PHE A 169 -5.09 13.31 5.73
CA PHE A 169 -5.54 14.69 5.90
C PHE A 169 -7.01 14.87 5.51
N VAL A 170 -7.39 14.33 4.35
CA VAL A 170 -8.77 14.39 3.85
C VAL A 170 -9.71 13.67 4.80
N ASP A 171 -9.31 12.50 5.30
CA ASP A 171 -10.18 11.73 6.19
C ASP A 171 -10.34 12.40 7.56
N ALA A 172 -9.23 12.82 8.18
CA ALA A 172 -9.24 13.37 9.55
C ALA A 172 -9.77 14.81 9.67
N PHE A 173 -9.60 15.65 8.65
CA PHE A 173 -9.87 17.10 8.77
C PHE A 173 -10.99 17.62 7.87
N ILE A 174 -11.31 16.93 6.78
CA ILE A 174 -12.36 17.40 5.85
C ILE A 174 -13.70 16.80 6.29
N HIS A 175 -14.68 17.68 6.48
CA HIS A 175 -16.02 17.28 6.92
C HIS A 175 -16.65 16.29 5.94
N SER A 176 -17.34 15.29 6.51
CA SER A 176 -17.99 14.21 5.78
C SER A 176 -19.02 14.67 4.75
N ASP A 177 -19.42 15.94 4.68
CA ASP A 177 -20.45 16.41 3.74
C ASP A 177 -19.86 17.18 2.54
N ILE A 178 -18.53 17.43 2.53
CA ILE A 178 -17.86 18.19 1.47
C ILE A 178 -17.76 17.39 0.17
N PHE A 179 -18.39 17.88 -0.88
CA PHE A 179 -18.38 17.25 -2.20
C PHE A 179 -16.96 16.88 -2.69
N GLY A 180 -16.78 15.70 -3.29
CA GLY A 180 -15.46 15.23 -3.71
C GLY A 180 -14.59 14.59 -2.63
N ARG A 181 -14.93 14.72 -1.33
CA ARG A 181 -14.12 14.15 -0.22
C ARG A 181 -13.83 12.67 -0.43
N LEU A 182 -14.88 11.86 -0.61
CA LEU A 182 -14.77 10.41 -0.75
C LEU A 182 -13.92 10.02 -1.96
N ALA A 183 -14.11 10.69 -3.10
CA ALA A 183 -13.32 10.42 -4.29
C ALA A 183 -11.84 10.77 -4.10
N VAL A 184 -11.54 11.90 -3.47
CA VAL A 184 -10.15 12.31 -3.19
C VAL A 184 -9.49 11.35 -2.20
N GLU A 185 -10.19 10.97 -1.14
CA GLU A 185 -9.74 10.01 -0.12
C GLU A 185 -9.37 8.66 -0.76
N ASP A 186 -10.32 8.02 -1.46
CA ASP A 186 -10.14 6.69 -2.04
C ASP A 186 -9.16 6.67 -3.22
N LEU A 187 -9.10 7.74 -4.03
CA LEU A 187 -8.09 7.84 -5.09
C LEU A 187 -6.70 8.07 -4.51
N SER A 188 -6.56 8.92 -3.50
CA SER A 188 -5.26 9.15 -2.85
C SER A 188 -4.74 7.84 -2.26
N LYS A 189 -5.62 7.06 -1.62
CA LYS A 189 -5.32 5.72 -1.13
C LYS A 189 -4.83 4.78 -2.23
N LEU A 190 -5.56 4.68 -3.34
CA LEU A 190 -5.19 3.83 -4.48
C LEU A 190 -3.83 4.22 -5.07
N TRP A 191 -3.60 5.51 -5.28
CA TRP A 191 -2.31 6.01 -5.78
C TRP A 191 -1.16 5.72 -4.82
N ALA A 192 -1.37 5.87 -3.50
CA ALA A 192 -0.37 5.49 -2.51
C ALA A 192 0.03 4.02 -2.65
N VAL A 193 -0.94 3.12 -2.78
CA VAL A 193 -0.70 1.67 -2.95
C VAL A 193 0.04 1.36 -4.25
N VAL A 194 -0.31 2.02 -5.36
CA VAL A 194 0.38 1.86 -6.66
C VAL A 194 1.86 2.24 -6.54
N PHE A 195 2.16 3.33 -5.86
CA PHE A 195 3.54 3.77 -5.65
C PHE A 195 4.30 2.89 -4.64
N LEU A 196 3.63 2.36 -3.62
CA LEU A 196 4.21 1.34 -2.73
C LEU A 196 4.56 0.05 -3.49
N PHE A 197 3.71 -0.38 -4.42
CA PHE A 197 4.02 -1.53 -5.28
C PHE A 197 5.20 -1.26 -6.20
N ALA A 198 5.27 -0.08 -6.82
CA ALA A 198 6.43 0.33 -7.61
C ALA A 198 7.72 0.35 -6.78
N TYR A 199 7.65 0.85 -5.55
CA TYR A 199 8.75 0.82 -4.58
C TYR A 199 9.19 -0.61 -4.26
N ALA A 200 8.26 -1.49 -3.86
CA ALA A 200 8.53 -2.88 -3.51
C ALA A 200 9.15 -3.65 -4.69
N TRP A 201 8.66 -3.41 -5.91
CA TRP A 201 9.23 -3.98 -7.13
C TRP A 201 10.68 -3.55 -7.34
N CYS A 202 10.97 -2.26 -7.28
CA CYS A 202 12.32 -1.73 -7.44
C CYS A 202 13.27 -2.29 -6.35
N SER A 203 12.85 -2.25 -5.08
CA SER A 203 13.65 -2.79 -3.97
C SER A 203 13.94 -4.29 -4.14
N THR A 204 12.97 -5.05 -4.62
CA THR A 204 13.12 -6.49 -4.90
C THR A 204 14.13 -6.75 -6.01
N MET A 205 14.03 -6.03 -7.14
CA MET A 205 14.96 -6.19 -8.25
C MET A 205 16.40 -5.82 -7.85
N GLU A 206 16.58 -4.75 -7.08
CA GLU A 206 17.88 -4.37 -6.52
C GLU A 206 18.47 -5.48 -5.64
N ARG A 207 17.68 -6.03 -4.72
CA ARG A 207 18.12 -7.12 -3.83
C ARG A 207 18.48 -8.40 -4.60
N LEU A 208 17.69 -8.76 -5.60
CA LEU A 208 17.96 -9.95 -6.43
C LEU A 208 19.22 -9.78 -7.29
N SER A 209 19.43 -8.61 -7.91
CA SER A 209 20.62 -8.33 -8.72
C SER A 209 21.93 -8.29 -7.92
N VAL A 210 21.90 -7.73 -6.71
CA VAL A 210 23.03 -7.80 -5.77
C VAL A 210 23.31 -9.25 -5.38
N SER A 211 22.25 -10.04 -5.15
CA SER A 211 22.39 -11.45 -4.80
C SER A 211 23.04 -12.28 -5.91
N GLU A 212 22.66 -12.05 -7.17
CA GLU A 212 23.21 -12.71 -8.35
C GLU A 212 24.67 -12.36 -8.61
N SER A 213 25.02 -11.07 -8.52
CA SER A 213 26.39 -10.60 -8.71
C SER A 213 27.35 -11.10 -7.62
N GLU A 214 26.89 -11.26 -6.38
CA GLU A 214 27.65 -11.95 -5.33
C GLU A 214 27.85 -13.44 -5.61
N ALA A 215 26.87 -14.12 -6.18
CA ALA A 215 26.96 -15.55 -6.51
C ALA A 215 27.97 -15.79 -7.63
N LEU A 216 27.96 -14.95 -8.67
CA LEU A 216 28.92 -15.01 -9.77
C LEU A 216 30.37 -14.75 -9.33
N ARG A 217 30.59 -13.90 -8.31
CA ARG A 217 31.95 -13.65 -7.77
C ARG A 217 32.51 -14.80 -6.94
N ARG A 218 31.68 -15.77 -6.52
CA ARG A 218 32.09 -16.90 -5.67
C ARG A 218 32.40 -18.17 -6.47
N ASN A 219 32.03 -18.21 -7.75
CA ASN A 219 32.30 -19.31 -8.68
C ASN A 219 33.47 -18.95 -9.60
#